data_AF-A0A3M1NU33-F1
#
_entry.id   AF-A0A3M1NU33-F1
#
_cell.length_a   1.000
_cell.length_b   1.000
_cell.length_c   1.000
_cell.angle_alpha   90.00
_cell.angle_beta   90.00
_cell.angle_gamma   90.00
#
_symmetry.space_group_name_H-M   'P 1'
#
loop_
_entity.id
_entity.type
_entity.pdbx_description
1 polymer ?
#
loop_
_entity_poly.entity_id
_entity_poly.type
_entity_poly.pdbx_seq_one_letter_code
_entity_poly.pdbx_strand_id
1 'polypeptide(L)' 'ADASLMMQLGAESIFVGSGIFKSEDPAARARAIVLATTHYMDFDIVAKASEGLKQAMKGLDISEIPEEQMLQNRGW' A
#
# COMPACT_ATOMS: atom_id res chain seq x y z
N ALA A 1 4.53 4.87 2.46
CA ALA A 1 4.94 4.10 3.66
C ALA A 1 4.85 2.59 3.43
N ASP A 2 3.67 2.01 3.21
CA ASP A 2 3.45 0.54 3.16
C ASP A 2 4.36 -0.21 2.20
N ALA A 3 4.56 0.34 0.99
CA ALA A 3 5.50 -0.19 0.01
C ALA A 3 6.92 -0.37 0.58
N SER A 4 7.45 0.65 1.27
CA SER A 4 8.76 0.60 1.92
C SER A 4 8.78 -0.43 3.05
N LEU A 5 7.72 -0.51 3.86
CA LEU A 5 7.61 -1.51 4.93
C LEU A 5 7.74 -2.94 4.37
N MET A 6 7.03 -3.26 3.29
CA MET A 6 7.10 -4.60 2.68
C MET A 6 8.53 -4.94 2.21
N MET A 7 9.23 -3.98 1.62
CA MET A 7 10.63 -4.18 1.23
C MET A 7 11.54 -4.40 2.44
N GLN A 8 11.35 -3.65 3.54
CA GLN A 8 12.10 -3.83 4.79
C GLN A 8 11.83 -5.19 5.45
N LEU A 9 10.64 -5.76 5.26
CA LEU A 9 10.29 -7.12 5.69
C LEU A 9 10.88 -8.22 4.79
N GLY A 10 11.65 -7.85 3.76
CA GLY A 10 12.35 -8.78 2.87
C GLY A 10 11.58 -9.15 1.60
N ALA A 11 10.51 -8.42 1.24
CA ALA A 11 9.87 -8.62 -0.05
C ALA A 11 10.80 -8.22 -1.20
N GLU A 12 10.92 -9.08 -2.22
CA GLU A 12 11.69 -8.78 -3.43
C GLU A 12 10.93 -7.86 -4.39
N SER A 13 9.59 -7.89 -4.34
CA SER A 13 8.71 -7.08 -5.16
C SER A 13 7.38 -6.84 -4.46
N ILE A 14 6.63 -5.83 -4.91
CA ILE A 14 5.29 -5.51 -4.43
C ILE A 14 4.31 -5.41 -5.59
N PHE A 15 3.07 -5.85 -5.36
CA PHE A 15 1.96 -5.72 -6.30
C PHE A 15 0.91 -4.76 -5.73
N VAL A 16 0.56 -3.72 -6.50
CA VAL A 16 -0.46 -2.75 -6.08
C VAL A 16 -1.44 -2.49 -7.22
N GLY A 17 -2.71 -2.82 -6.99
CA GLY A 17 -3.81 -2.51 -7.90
C GLY A 17 -4.72 -1.43 -7.33
N SER A 18 -5.61 -1.83 -6.43
CA SER A 18 -6.65 -0.97 -5.85
C SER A 18 -6.08 0.25 -5.12
N GLY A 19 -4.95 0.09 -4.43
CA GLY A 19 -4.26 1.18 -3.76
C GLY A 19 -3.88 2.34 -4.68
N ILE A 20 -3.63 2.09 -5.97
CA ILE A 20 -3.36 3.12 -6.98
C ILE A 20 -4.68 3.58 -7.62
N PHE A 21 -5.41 2.65 -8.24
CA PHE A 21 -6.51 3.02 -9.15
C PHE A 21 -7.80 3.42 -8.45
N LYS A 22 -8.00 3.07 -7.17
CA LYS A 22 -9.13 3.52 -6.37
C LYS A 22 -8.80 4.71 -5.47
N SER A 23 -7.65 5.34 -5.66
CA SER A 23 -7.31 6.61 -5.00
C SER A 23 -7.81 7.81 -5.79
N GLU A 24 -7.88 8.98 -5.15
CA GLU A 24 -8.27 10.23 -5.81
C GLU A 24 -7.18 10.82 -6.72
N ASP A 25 -5.96 10.30 -6.65
CA ASP A 25 -4.79 10.77 -7.38
C ASP A 25 -3.88 9.65 -7.92
N PRO A 26 -4.41 8.72 -8.77
CA PRO A 26 -3.70 7.50 -9.14
C PRO A 26 -2.28 7.71 -9.67
N ALA A 27 -2.07 8.72 -10.53
CA ALA A 27 -0.77 8.99 -11.12
C ALA A 27 0.27 9.48 -10.09
N ALA A 28 -0.14 10.34 -9.14
CA ALA A 28 0.74 10.82 -8.09
C ALA A 28 1.08 9.68 -7.12
N ARG A 29 0.07 8.89 -6.74
CA ARG A 29 0.24 7.74 -5.87
C ARG A 29 1.11 6.63 -6.46
N ALA A 30 0.95 6.33 -7.75
CA ALA A 30 1.81 5.37 -8.44
C ALA A 30 3.29 5.80 -8.38
N ARG A 31 3.59 7.08 -8.65
CA ARG A 31 4.95 7.62 -8.52
C ARG A 31 5.49 7.51 -7.09
N ALA A 32 4.66 7.86 -6.11
CA ALA A 32 5.03 7.77 -4.70
C ALA A 32 5.36 6.33 -4.27
N ILE A 33 4.55 5.35 -4.71
CA ILE A 33 4.78 3.93 -4.42
C ILE A 33 6.09 3.45 -5.06
N VAL A 34 6.35 3.82 -6.32
CA VAL A 34 7.60 3.46 -7.00
C VAL A 34 8.81 4.05 -6.25
N LEU A 35 8.78 5.34 -5.92
CA LEU A 35 9.85 6.00 -5.16
C LEU A 35 10.07 5.34 -3.80
N ALA A 36 9.00 5.08 -3.05
CA ALA A 36 9.07 4.44 -1.74
C ALA A 36 9.59 2.99 -1.81
N THR A 37 9.34 2.29 -2.91
CA THR A 37 9.85 0.93 -3.14
C THR A 37 11.34 0.97 -3.49
N THR A 38 11.74 1.86 -4.40
CA THR A 38 13.13 1.98 -4.86
C THR A 38 14.07 2.47 -3.76
N HIS A 39 13.60 3.43 -2.95
CA HIS A 39 14.40 4.08 -1.91
C HIS A 39 13.94 3.70 -0.50
N TYR A 40 13.51 2.46 -0.30
CA TYR A 40 12.82 2.05 0.92
C TYR A 40 13.62 2.21 2.22
N MET A 41 14.95 2.32 2.14
CA MET A 41 15.87 2.58 3.28
C MET A 41 16.21 4.06 3.49
N ASP A 42 15.83 4.95 2.57
CA ASP A 42 16.01 6.39 2.71
C ASP A 42 14.70 7.01 3.23
N PHE A 43 14.65 7.21 4.55
CA PHE A 43 13.44 7.66 5.22
C PHE A 43 13.02 9.09 4.82
N ASP A 44 13.98 9.93 4.43
CA ASP A 44 13.70 11.30 3.97
C ASP A 44 13.01 11.27 2.60
N ILE A 45 13.48 10.41 1.68
CA ILE A 45 12.81 10.20 0.39
C ILE A 45 11.42 9.60 0.58
N VAL A 46 11.26 8.61 1.47
CA VAL A 46 9.97 7.98 1.73
C VAL A 46 8.97 8.97 2.34
N ALA A 47 9.42 9.83 3.27
CA ALA A 47 8.61 10.89 3.85
C ALA A 47 8.15 11.86 2.76
N LYS A 48 9.09 12.39 1.97
CA LYS A 48 8.80 13.32 0.86
C LYS A 48 7.87 12.72 -0.20
N ALA A 49 8.05 11.44 -0.55
CA ALA A 49 7.18 10.74 -1.49
C ALA A 49 5.75 10.57 -0.96
N SER A 50 5.56 10.62 0.37
CA SER A 50 4.25 10.46 1.01
C SER A 50 3.50 11.80 1.16
N GLU A 51 4.14 12.93 0.87
CA GLU A 51 3.54 14.27 0.95
C GLU A 51 2.61 14.58 -0.23
N GLY A 52 1.60 15.43 0.02
CA GLY A 52 0.73 15.98 -1.02
C GLY A 52 -0.19 14.97 -1.72
N LEU A 53 -0.21 13.72 -1.27
CA LEU A 53 -1.13 12.70 -1.77
C LEU A 53 -2.56 12.99 -1.29
N LYS A 54 -3.54 12.77 -2.17
CA LYS A 54 -4.97 12.89 -1.86
C LYS A 54 -5.49 11.67 -1.10
N GLN A 55 -6.81 11.50 -0.98
CA GLN A 55 -7.34 10.37 -0.23
C GLN A 55 -6.93 9.03 -0.87
N ALA A 56 -6.49 8.12 0.01
CA ALA A 56 -6.25 6.74 -0.35
C ALA A 56 -7.56 5.99 -0.60
N MET A 57 -7.45 4.80 -1.17
CA MET A 57 -8.54 3.82 -1.16
C MET A 57 -9.10 3.63 0.25
N LYS A 58 -10.43 3.62 0.39
CA LYS A 58 -11.09 3.20 1.63
C LYS A 58 -10.87 1.69 1.84
N GLY A 59 -10.32 1.33 3.00
CA GLY A 59 -10.23 -0.07 3.44
C GLY A 59 -11.59 -0.59 3.90
N LEU A 60 -11.73 -1.91 3.92
CA LEU A 60 -12.85 -2.61 4.56
C LEU A 60 -12.38 -3.14 5.92
N ASP A 61 -13.23 -3.03 6.93
CA ASP A 61 -12.95 -3.66 8.22
C ASP A 61 -13.08 -5.18 8.09
N ILE A 62 -12.30 -5.95 8.87
CA ILE A 62 -12.35 -7.42 8.84
C ILE A 62 -13.74 -7.97 9.14
N SER A 63 -14.51 -7.28 9.99
CA SER A 63 -15.88 -7.65 10.35
C SER A 63 -16.89 -7.44 9.21
N GLU A 64 -16.52 -6.65 8.20
CA GLU A 64 -17.35 -6.35 7.03
C GLU A 64 -17.01 -7.26 5.83
N ILE A 65 -15.98 -8.10 5.92
CA ILE A 65 -15.58 -9.01 4.83
C ILE A 65 -16.53 -10.23 4.82
N PRO A 66 -17.24 -10.51 3.71
CA PRO A 66 -18.06 -11.72 3.60
C PRO A 66 -17.22 -13.00 3.79
N GLU A 67 -17.75 -14.02 4.47
CA GLU A 67 -17.01 -15.27 4.76
C GLU A 67 -16.41 -15.91 3.49
N GLU A 68 -17.12 -15.87 2.37
CA GLU A 68 -16.68 -16.40 1.07
C GLU A 68 -15.48 -15.65 0.46
N GLN A 69 -15.17 -14.44 0.94
CA GLN A 69 -14.04 -13.62 0.52
C GLN A 69 -12.88 -13.64 1.52
N MET A 70 -13.06 -14.28 2.68
CA MET A 70 -12.00 -14.42 3.68
C MET A 70 -10.97 -15.44 3.22
N LEU A 71 -9.70 -15.05 3.21
CA LEU A 71 -8.59 -15.95 2.89
C LEU A 71 -8.35 -17.00 3.99
N GLN A 72 -8.76 -16.70 5.22
CA GLN A 72 -8.66 -17.60 6.36
C GLN A 72 -9.85 -17.37 7.30
N ASN A 73 -10.54 -18.45 7.66
CA ASN A 73 -11.52 -18.46 8.74
C ASN A 73 -10.80 -18.81 10.05
N ARG A 74 -11.17 -18.19 11.19
CA ARG A 74 -10.54 -18.50 12.49
C ARG A 74 -10.75 -19.98 12.86
N GLY A 75 -9.66 -20.70 13.12
CA GLY A 75 -9.68 -22.10 13.59
C GLY A 75 -8.65 -22.96 12.88
N TRP A 76 -7.87 -23.71 13.67
CA TRP A 76 -7.15 -24.89 13.21
C TRP A 76 -8.07 -26.10 13.33
#